data_AF-A0A7L3YM71-F1
#
_entry.id   AF-A0A7L3YM71-F1
#
_cell.length_a   1.000
_cell.length_b   1.000
_cell.length_c   1.000
_cell.angle_alpha   90.00
_cell.angle_beta   90.00
_cell.angle_gamma   90.00
#
_symmetry.space_group_name_H-M   'P 1'
#
loop_
_entity.id
_entity.type
_entity.pdbx_description
1 polymer ?
#
loop_
_entity_poly.entity_id
_entity_poly.type
_entity_poly.pdbx_seq_one_letter_code
_entity_poly.pdbx_strand_id
1 'polypeptide(L)'
;QMAAAGFVHCPSENGPDVAQCFFCFKELEGWEPDDDPLEEHKKHSAGCAFLSLQKDPTNLTLQEFLKLDKERMKNAIKKEISQKVSEVEDAAKSVRREIENL
;
A
#
# COMPACT_ATOMS: atom_id res chain seq x y z
N GLN A 1 17.21 -5.57 -0.46
CA GLN A 1 16.58 -4.82 -1.57
C GLN A 1 15.20 -4.26 -1.17
N MET A 2 14.33 -5.06 -0.53
CA MET A 2 13.00 -4.65 -0.03
C MET A 2 12.91 -3.25 0.58
N ALA A 3 13.67 -2.98 1.65
CA ALA A 3 13.62 -1.69 2.36
C ALA A 3 14.04 -0.50 1.47
N ALA A 4 15.01 -0.70 0.58
CA ALA A 4 15.44 0.33 -0.37
C ALA A 4 14.35 0.64 -1.42
N ALA A 5 13.54 -0.35 -1.79
CA ALA A 5 12.33 -0.17 -2.59
C ALA A 5 11.15 0.40 -1.78
N GLY A 6 11.32 0.68 -0.48
CA GLY A 6 10.32 1.29 0.39
C GLY A 6 9.37 0.30 1.05
N PHE A 7 9.66 -1.00 1.04
CA PHE A 7 8.82 -2.00 1.70
C PHE A 7 9.15 -2.17 3.19
N VAL A 8 8.10 -2.33 3.99
CA VAL A 8 8.12 -2.75 5.40
C VAL A 8 7.44 -4.11 5.48
N HIS A 9 7.99 -5.02 6.28
CA HIS A 9 7.38 -6.34 6.51
C HIS A 9 6.13 -6.19 7.39
N CYS A 10 4.99 -6.67 6.91
CA CYS A 10 3.68 -6.53 7.56
C CYS A 10 2.94 -7.89 7.53
N PRO A 11 3.48 -8.93 8.18
CA PRO A 11 2.94 -10.28 8.08
C PRO A 11 1.56 -10.39 8.74
N SER A 12 0.76 -11.32 8.24
CA SER A 12 -0.46 -11.82 8.88
C SER A 12 -0.43 -13.34 8.96
N GLU A 13 -1.37 -13.96 9.70
CA GLU A 13 -1.46 -15.42 9.78
C GLU A 13 -1.62 -16.09 8.41
N ASN A 14 -2.35 -15.46 7.49
CA ASN A 14 -2.60 -15.97 6.14
C ASN A 14 -1.63 -15.43 5.08
N GLY A 15 -0.74 -14.51 5.46
CA GLY A 15 0.20 -13.83 4.56
C GLY A 15 1.52 -13.55 5.28
N PRO A 16 2.37 -14.57 5.49
CA PRO A 16 3.58 -14.46 6.31
C PRO A 16 4.69 -13.60 5.68
N ASP A 17 4.64 -13.38 4.37
CA ASP A 17 5.61 -12.61 3.59
C ASP A 17 5.04 -11.28 3.06
N VAL A 18 3.84 -10.89 3.51
CA VAL A 18 3.23 -9.61 3.13
C VAL A 18 4.19 -8.46 3.44
N ALA A 19 4.46 -7.66 2.42
CA ALA A 19 5.27 -6.47 2.51
C ALA A 19 4.47 -5.27 1.98
N GLN A 20 4.56 -4.14 2.67
CA GLN A 20 3.81 -2.94 2.36
C GLN A 20 4.73 -1.75 2.10
N CYS A 21 4.48 -1.01 1.03
CA CYS A 21 5.21 0.25 0.82
C CYS A 21 4.84 1.27 1.92
N PHE A 22 5.83 1.86 2.60
CA PHE A 22 5.59 2.85 3.67
C PHE A 22 4.91 4.14 3.19
N PHE A 23 4.94 4.41 1.88
CA PHE A 23 4.49 5.67 1.27
C PHE A 23 3.15 5.55 0.54
N CYS A 24 3.01 4.59 -0.38
CA CYS A 24 1.76 4.39 -1.13
C CYS A 24 0.84 3.35 -0.50
N PHE A 25 1.30 2.64 0.53
CA PHE A 25 0.56 1.61 1.26
C PHE A 25 0.08 0.42 0.42
N LYS A 26 0.66 0.24 -0.78
CA LYS A 26 0.45 -0.96 -1.60
C LYS A 26 1.08 -2.16 -0.90
N GLU A 27 0.27 -3.19 -0.67
CA GLU A 27 0.68 -4.50 -0.15
C GLU A 27 0.94 -5.45 -1.31
N LEU A 28 1.99 -6.26 -1.14
CA LEU A 28 2.37 -7.37 -2.03
C LEU A 28 2.76 -8.57 -1.15
N GLU A 29 2.41 -9.75 -1.61
CA GLU A 29 2.70 -11.05 -0.97
C GLU A 29 3.04 -12.08 -2.06
N GLY A 30 3.53 -13.26 -1.67
CA GLY A 30 3.95 -14.30 -2.61
C GLY A 30 5.30 -14.01 -3.25
N TRP A 31 6.25 -13.48 -2.48
CA TRP A 31 7.58 -13.11 -2.96
C TRP A 31 8.44 -14.32 -3.28
N GLU A 32 9.05 -14.31 -4.47
CA GLU A 32 10.03 -15.31 -4.90
C GLU A 32 11.46 -14.79 -4.69
N PRO A 33 12.46 -15.67 -4.49
CA PRO A 33 13.85 -15.25 -4.21
C PRO A 33 14.50 -14.41 -5.32
N ASP A 34 13.99 -14.48 -6.55
CA ASP A 34 14.47 -13.80 -7.75
C ASP A 34 13.68 -12.53 -8.10
N ASP A 35 12.63 -12.19 -7.34
CA ASP A 35 11.91 -10.94 -7.51
C ASP A 35 12.81 -9.72 -7.24
N ASP A 36 12.72 -8.71 -8.11
CA ASP A 36 13.27 -7.38 -7.84
C ASP A 36 12.19 -6.52 -7.17
N PRO A 37 12.34 -6.15 -5.89
CA PRO A 37 11.33 -5.37 -5.18
C PRO A 37 11.06 -4.01 -5.81
N LEU A 38 12.06 -3.38 -6.43
CA LEU A 38 11.86 -2.10 -7.08
C LEU A 38 11.00 -2.23 -8.35
N GLU A 39 11.21 -3.28 -9.13
CA GLU A 39 10.40 -3.56 -10.33
C GLU A 39 8.98 -3.96 -9.97
N GLU A 40 8.80 -4.81 -8.95
CA GLU A 40 7.47 -5.14 -8.43
C GLU A 40 6.74 -3.91 -7.87
N HIS A 41 7.44 -3.01 -7.18
CA HIS A 41 6.85 -1.74 -6.73
C HIS A 41 6.41 -0.88 -7.93
N LYS A 42 7.24 -0.72 -8.97
CA LYS A 42 6.87 0.04 -10.18
C LYS A 42 5.67 -0.57 -10.90
N LYS A 43 5.66 -1.89 -11.06
CA LYS A 43 4.58 -2.65 -11.73
C LYS A 43 3.25 -2.50 -11.02
N HIS A 44 3.24 -2.57 -9.69
CA HIS A 44 2.01 -2.54 -8.90
C HIS A 44 1.61 -1.16 -8.36
N SER A 45 2.50 -0.16 -8.43
CA SER A 45 2.24 1.21 -7.96
C SER A 45 3.12 2.27 -8.67
N ALA A 46 3.12 2.28 -10.00
CA ALA A 46 3.92 3.21 -10.81
C ALA A 46 3.79 4.70 -10.43
N GLY A 47 2.64 5.10 -9.88
CA GLY A 47 2.36 6.47 -9.42
C GLY A 47 2.85 6.81 -8.01
N CYS A 48 3.56 5.90 -7.33
CA CYS A 48 4.09 6.16 -5.99
C CYS A 48 5.13 7.27 -6.01
N ALA A 49 4.87 8.39 -5.33
CA ALA A 49 5.78 9.55 -5.34
C ALA A 49 7.16 9.26 -4.71
N PHE A 50 7.28 8.21 -3.89
CA PHE A 50 8.57 7.73 -3.38
C PHE A 50 9.47 7.19 -4.51
N LEU A 51 8.92 6.52 -5.52
CA LEU A 51 9.68 6.02 -6.68
C LEU A 51 10.28 7.16 -7.53
N SER A 52 9.64 8.33 -7.50
CA SER A 52 10.08 9.52 -8.25
C SER A 52 11.07 10.40 -7.46
N LEU A 53 11.45 10.00 -6.24
CA LEU A 53 12.32 10.81 -5.41
C LEU A 53 13.76 10.78 -5.94
N GLN A 54 14.27 11.94 -6.34
CA GLN A 54 15.64 12.08 -6.86
C GLN A 54 16.68 12.37 -5.77
N LYS A 55 16.23 12.74 -4.57
CA LYS A 55 17.09 13.07 -3.43
C LYS A 55 17.04 11.95 -2.40
N ASP A 56 18.13 11.78 -1.67
CA ASP A 56 18.11 10.93 -0.49
C ASP A 56 17.04 11.45 0.50
N PRO A 57 16.14 10.57 1.03
CA PRO A 57 15.11 10.96 1.98
C PRO A 57 15.63 11.69 3.23
N THR A 58 16.89 11.45 3.65
CA THR A 58 17.49 12.13 4.81
C THR A 58 17.97 13.55 4.50
N ASN A 59 18.04 13.93 3.21
CA ASN A 59 18.55 15.22 2.74
C ASN A 59 17.45 16.13 2.17
N LEU A 60 16.20 15.87 2.54
CA LEU A 60 15.06 16.70 2.15
C LEU A 60 14.99 17.97 2.98
N THR A 61 14.68 19.09 2.34
CA THR A 61 14.25 20.29 3.07
C THR A 61 12.89 20.04 3.74
N LEU A 62 12.58 20.81 4.78
CA LEU A 62 11.27 20.72 5.44
C LEU A 62 10.11 20.90 4.44
N GLN A 63 10.24 21.82 3.49
CA GLN A 63 9.21 22.06 2.47
C GLN A 63 9.01 20.85 1.55
N GLU A 64 10.08 20.18 1.12
CA GLU A 64 10.01 18.98 0.30
C GLU A 64 9.40 17.81 1.06
N PHE A 65 9.83 17.62 2.32
CA PHE A 65 9.26 16.63 3.22
C PHE A 65 7.75 16.84 3.40
N LEU A 66 7.31 18.06 3.73
CA LEU A 66 5.88 18.35 3.94
C LEU A 66 5.04 18.13 2.68
N LYS A 67 5.60 18.37 1.48
CA LYS A 67 4.91 18.05 0.22
C LYS A 67 4.74 16.53 0.04
N LEU A 68 5.77 15.75 0.32
CA LEU A 68 5.70 14.29 0.24
C LEU A 68 4.77 13.71 1.30
N ASP A 69 4.84 14.20 2.54
CA ASP A 69 4.00 13.75 3.63
C ASP A 69 2.51 14.04 3.37
N LYS A 70 2.20 15.19 2.74
CA LYS A 70 0.85 15.48 2.25
C LYS A 70 0.35 14.42 1.25
N GLU A 71 1.18 13.99 0.30
CA GLU A 71 0.78 12.95 -0.66
C GLU A 71 0.67 11.57 0.01
N ARG A 72 1.57 11.25 0.95
CA ARG A 72 1.45 10.05 1.79
C ARG A 72 0.16 10.03 2.58
N MET A 73 -0.23 11.15 3.20
CA MET A 73 -1.48 11.27 3.95
C MET A 73 -2.70 11.04 3.05
N LYS A 74 -2.71 11.58 1.84
CA LYS A 74 -3.77 11.27 0.86
C LYS A 74 -3.82 9.78 0.52
N ASN A 75 -2.67 9.13 0.35
CA ASN A 75 -2.62 7.69 0.07
C ASN A 75 -3.17 6.87 1.25
N ALA A 76 -2.84 7.26 2.49
CA ALA A 76 -3.35 6.63 3.70
C ALA A 76 -4.89 6.74 3.78
N ILE A 77 -5.43 7.95 3.63
CA ILE A 77 -6.88 8.19 3.62
C ILE A 77 -7.55 7.40 2.50
N LYS A 78 -6.97 7.38 1.29
CA LYS A 78 -7.51 6.63 0.16
C LYS A 78 -7.58 5.12 0.48
N LYS A 79 -6.53 4.54 1.07
CA LYS A 79 -6.51 3.14 1.47
C LYS A 79 -7.59 2.84 2.51
N GLU A 80 -7.69 3.66 3.55
CA GLU A 80 -8.68 3.48 4.62
C GLU A 80 -10.11 3.54 4.08
N ILE A 81 -10.41 4.52 3.22
CA ILE A 81 -11.71 4.63 2.54
C ILE A 81 -11.98 3.38 1.70
N SER A 82 -11.04 2.94 0.87
CA SER A 82 -11.21 1.74 0.04
C SER A 82 -11.49 0.48 0.88
N GLN A 83 -10.82 0.33 2.02
CA GLN A 83 -11.06 -0.78 2.93
C GLN A 83 -12.47 -0.71 3.54
N LYS A 84 -12.88 0.47 4.01
CA LYS A 84 -14.23 0.68 4.55
C LYS A 84 -15.33 0.47 3.52
N VAL A 85 -15.09 0.84 2.27
CA VAL A 85 -16.02 0.55 1.16
C VAL A 85 -16.19 -0.96 0.99
N SER A 86 -15.09 -1.72 0.95
CA SER A 86 -15.14 -3.19 0.82
C SER A 86 -15.91 -3.84 1.98
N GLU A 87 -15.66 -3.41 3.22
CA GLU A 87 -16.37 -3.93 4.41
C GLU A 87 -17.89 -3.71 4.30
N VAL A 88 -18.30 -2.52 3.84
CA VAL A 88 -19.72 -2.18 3.66
C VAL A 88 -20.34 -2.99 2.51
N GLU A 89 -19.63 -3.16 1.40
CA GLU A 89 -20.09 -3.96 0.28
C GLU A 89 -20.30 -5.43 0.67
N ASP A 90 -19.39 -6.01 1.44
CA ASP A 90 -19.48 -7.40 1.88
C ASP A 90 -20.61 -7.60 2.90
N ALA A 91 -20.80 -6.65 3.81
CA ALA A 91 -21.96 -6.65 4.70
C ALA A 91 -23.28 -6.56 3.90
N ALA A 92 -23.34 -5.69 2.89
CA ALA A 92 -24.53 -5.54 2.04
C ALA A 92 -24.84 -6.82 1.25
N LYS A 93 -23.82 -7.51 0.72
CA LYS A 93 -23.99 -8.82 0.05
C LYS A 93 -24.53 -9.87 1.01
N SER A 94 -24.06 -9.91 2.26
CA SER A 94 -24.54 -10.85 3.28
C SER A 94 -26.02 -10.63 3.58
N VAL A 95 -26.40 -9.38 3.88
CA VAL A 95 -27.80 -9.02 4.16
C VAL A 95 -28.71 -9.34 2.98
N ARG A 96 -28.28 -9.04 1.75
CA ARG A 96 -29.04 -9.38 0.55
C ARG A 96 -29.30 -10.88 0.44
N ARG A 97 -28.28 -11.71 0.68
CA ARG A 97 -28.41 -13.17 0.65
C ARG A 97 -29.38 -13.67 1.71
N GLU A 98 -29.37 -13.09 2.91
CA GLU A 98 -30.35 -13.44 3.96
C GLU A 98 -31.78 -13.12 3.52
N ILE A 99 -32.01 -11.95 2.94
CA ILE A 99 -33.33 -11.56 2.41
C ILE A 99 -33.80 -12.51 1.30
N GLU A 100 -32.91 -12.93 0.39
CA GLU A 100 -33.23 -13.86 -0.70
C GLU A 100 -33.57 -15.28 -0.20
N ASN A 101 -33.23 -15.62 1.05
CA ASN A 101 -33.53 -16.92 1.67
C ASN A 101 -34.76 -16.90 2.61
N LEU A 102 -35.46 -15.75 2.71
CA LEU A 102 -36.74 -15.62 3.43
C LEU A 102 -37.92 -15.98 2.53
#